data_AF-A0A2A2RA91-F1
#
_entry.id   AF-A0A2A2RA91-F1
#
_cell.length_a   1.000
_cell.length_b   1.000
_cell.length_c   1.000
_cell.angle_alpha   90.00
_cell.angle_beta   90.00
_cell.angle_gamma   90.00
#
_symmetry.space_group_name_H-M   'P 1'
#
loop_
_entity.id
_entity.type
_entity.pdbx_description
1 polymer ?
#
loop_
_entity_poly.entity_id
_entity_poly.type
_entity_poly.pdbx_seq_one_letter_code
_entity_poly.pdbx_strand_id
1 'polypeptide(L)'
;MKRSAFGLIELLVALCIISILISLGIPAFGSAMSRSRSSKCQSNLRQIGIAMSNYLADNDQVYPLAYGVGTPPQSTTWMQKLAPYLGIGDNVLGSAPLLRSTGILNCPAYRPTGRLVSYAMNVNITDSRWNFRALRTPDASTFLIVEINANAEFFLPGGTSDVSRRHPFSSANFLFVDGHVENINTSVPASDNRWYPQ
;
A
#
# COMPACT_ATOMS: atom_id res chain seq x y z
N MET A 1 -49.61 33.57 19.48
CA MET A 1 -48.97 32.25 19.58
C MET A 1 -47.90 32.31 20.65
N LYS A 2 -48.04 31.60 21.77
CA LYS A 2 -46.99 31.52 22.81
C LYS A 2 -45.87 30.63 22.29
N ARG A 3 -44.68 31.19 22.09
CA ARG A 3 -43.46 30.41 21.84
C ARG A 3 -43.02 29.81 23.17
N SER A 4 -42.97 28.48 23.25
CA SER A 4 -42.29 27.79 24.35
C SER A 4 -40.79 28.09 24.20
N ALA A 5 -40.20 28.70 25.23
CA ALA A 5 -38.75 28.85 25.34
C ALA A 5 -38.22 27.67 26.13
N PHE A 6 -37.16 27.03 25.62
CA PHE A 6 -36.47 25.95 26.30
C PHE A 6 -35.91 26.45 27.65
N GLY A 7 -36.14 25.68 28.72
CA GLY A 7 -35.58 25.95 30.03
C GLY A 7 -34.08 25.68 30.07
N LEU A 8 -33.37 26.46 30.89
CA LEU A 8 -31.92 26.30 31.10
C LEU A 8 -31.55 24.87 31.55
N ILE A 9 -32.39 24.27 32.41
CA ILE A 9 -32.22 22.91 32.92
C ILE A 9 -32.32 21.87 31.80
N GLU A 10 -33.27 22.04 30.88
CA GLU A 10 -33.49 21.09 29.78
C GLU A 10 -32.30 21.10 28.82
N LEU A 11 -31.73 22.27 28.55
CA LEU A 11 -30.50 22.41 27.76
C LEU A 11 -29.29 21.77 28.47
N LEU A 12 -29.16 21.97 29.77
CA LEU A 12 -28.07 21.40 30.58
C LEU A 12 -28.11 19.87 30.61
N VAL A 13 -29.27 19.27 30.89
CA VAL A 13 -29.43 17.81 30.91
C VAL A 13 -29.14 17.21 29.54
N ALA A 14 -29.57 17.86 28.45
CA ALA A 14 -29.29 17.40 27.09
C ALA A 14 -27.78 17.37 26.79
N LEU A 15 -27.05 18.44 27.12
CA LEU A 15 -25.59 18.49 26.90
C LEU A 15 -24.84 17.48 27.78
N CYS A 16 -25.29 17.24 29.01
CA CYS A 16 -24.74 16.19 29.87
C CYS A 16 -24.87 14.81 29.24
N ILE A 17 -26.06 14.47 28.73
CA ILE A 17 -26.31 13.16 28.08
C ILE A 17 -25.45 13.03 26.81
N ILE A 18 -25.40 14.05 25.95
CA ILE A 18 -24.57 14.05 24.73
C ILE A 18 -23.09 13.85 25.08
N SER A 19 -22.59 14.53 26.12
CA SER A 19 -21.19 14.44 26.55
C SER A 19 -20.82 13.03 27.03
N ILE A 20 -21.70 12.37 27.78
CA ILE A 20 -21.51 10.99 28.24
C ILE A 20 -21.47 10.04 27.04
N LEU A 21 -22.40 10.18 26.10
CA LEU A 21 -22.46 9.32 24.90
C LEU A 21 -21.19 9.47 24.04
N ILE A 22 -20.73 10.71 23.82
CA ILE A 22 -19.49 10.97 23.08
C ILE A 22 -18.28 10.36 23.80
N SER A 23 -18.18 10.54 25.12
CA SER A 23 -17.08 10.01 25.92
C SER A 23 -16.95 8.48 25.83
N LEU A 24 -18.07 7.77 25.74
CA LEU A 24 -18.08 6.31 25.57
C LEU A 24 -17.78 5.88 24.13
N GLY A 25 -18.10 6.72 23.13
CA GLY A 25 -17.92 6.41 21.71
C GLY A 25 -16.52 6.69 21.15
N ILE A 26 -15.79 7.69 21.67
CA ILE A 26 -14.46 8.09 21.18
C ILE A 26 -13.45 6.93 21.07
N PRO A 27 -13.24 6.06 22.09
CA PRO A 27 -12.22 5.01 22.01
C PRO A 27 -12.56 3.95 20.94
N ALA A 28 -13.84 3.61 20.77
CA ALA A 28 -14.30 2.67 19.76
C ALA A 28 -14.03 3.20 18.33
N PHE A 29 -14.24 4.50 18.12
CA PHE A 29 -14.04 5.14 16.82
C PHE A 29 -12.59 5.04 16.31
N GLY A 30 -11.59 5.15 17.19
CA GLY A 30 -10.18 5.03 16.82
C GLY A 30 -9.83 3.67 16.21
N SER A 31 -10.31 2.59 16.83
CA SER A 31 -10.10 1.22 16.33
C SER A 31 -10.88 0.92 15.05
N ALA A 32 -12.09 1.48 14.91
CA ALA A 32 -12.86 1.37 13.68
C ALA A 32 -12.14 2.07 12.51
N MET A 33 -11.58 3.26 12.76
CA MET A 33 -10.87 4.00 11.73
C MET A 33 -9.55 3.33 11.32
N SER A 34 -8.82 2.71 12.25
CA SER A 34 -7.59 1.97 11.90
C SER A 34 -7.89 0.74 11.03
N ARG A 35 -8.98 0.02 11.33
CA ARG A 35 -9.48 -1.07 10.48
C ARG A 35 -9.94 -0.58 9.10
N SER A 36 -10.68 0.54 9.05
CA SER A 36 -11.10 1.17 7.79
C SER A 36 -9.89 1.53 6.91
N ARG A 37 -8.84 2.12 7.49
CA ARG A 37 -7.58 2.41 6.77
C ARG A 37 -6.91 1.14 6.28
N SER A 38 -6.89 0.08 7.09
CA SER A 38 -6.35 -1.22 6.71
C SER A 38 -7.09 -1.84 5.51
N SER A 39 -8.43 -1.86 5.55
CA SER A 39 -9.27 -2.28 4.43
C SER A 39 -9.02 -1.45 3.18
N LYS A 40 -8.80 -0.13 3.32
CA LYS A 40 -8.47 0.73 2.19
C LYS A 40 -7.08 0.41 1.62
N CYS A 41 -6.07 0.13 2.45
CA CYS A 41 -4.74 -0.28 1.96
C CYS A 41 -4.80 -1.61 1.21
N GLN A 42 -5.62 -2.57 1.65
CA GLN A 42 -5.87 -3.81 0.90
C GLN A 42 -6.56 -3.55 -0.44
N SER A 43 -7.59 -2.70 -0.46
CA SER A 43 -8.28 -2.30 -1.69
C SER A 43 -7.35 -1.58 -2.67
N ASN A 44 -6.41 -0.77 -2.16
CA ASN A 44 -5.38 -0.14 -2.98
C ASN A 44 -4.45 -1.18 -3.61
N LEU A 45 -3.96 -2.16 -2.83
CA LEU A 45 -3.13 -3.24 -3.36
C LEU A 45 -3.86 -4.09 -4.41
N ARG A 46 -5.16 -4.37 -4.21
CA ARG A 46 -5.97 -5.08 -5.24
C ARG A 46 -6.07 -4.28 -6.54
N GLN A 47 -6.28 -2.97 -6.46
CA GLN A 47 -6.27 -2.09 -7.65
C GLN A 47 -4.90 -2.07 -8.33
N ILE A 48 -3.81 -2.08 -7.55
CA ILE A 48 -2.45 -2.20 -8.08
C ILE A 48 -2.26 -3.56 -8.76
N GLY A 49 -2.78 -4.65 -8.19
CA GLY A 49 -2.76 -5.99 -8.80
C GLY A 49 -3.48 -6.02 -10.15
N ILE A 50 -4.67 -5.44 -10.23
CA ILE A 50 -5.43 -5.31 -11.49
C ILE A 50 -4.64 -4.48 -12.52
N ALA A 51 -4.10 -3.34 -12.09
CA ALA A 51 -3.27 -2.49 -12.95
C ALA A 51 -2.02 -3.25 -13.44
N MET A 52 -1.41 -4.08 -12.60
CA MET A 52 -0.31 -4.94 -12.98
C MET A 52 -0.73 -5.99 -14.01
N SER A 53 -1.88 -6.65 -13.83
CA SER A 53 -2.39 -7.60 -14.82
C SER A 53 -2.63 -6.94 -16.19
N ASN A 54 -3.16 -5.71 -16.21
CA ASN A 54 -3.33 -4.95 -17.45
C ASN A 54 -1.98 -4.58 -18.07
N TYR A 55 -1.01 -4.14 -17.26
CA TYR A 55 0.35 -3.89 -17.72
C TYR A 55 0.99 -5.13 -18.34
N LEU A 56 0.87 -6.30 -17.70
CA LEU A 56 1.39 -7.56 -18.20
C LEU A 56 0.76 -7.95 -19.55
N ALA A 57 -0.55 -7.72 -19.71
CA ALA A 57 -1.25 -7.96 -20.97
C ALA A 57 -0.65 -7.15 -22.13
N ASP A 58 -0.28 -5.89 -21.87
CA ASP A 58 0.29 -4.98 -22.86
C ASP A 58 1.81 -5.13 -23.06
N ASN A 59 2.51 -5.87 -22.18
CA ASN A 59 3.98 -5.96 -22.14
C ASN A 59 4.49 -7.42 -22.17
N ASP A 60 3.91 -8.28 -23.02
CA ASP A 60 4.37 -9.68 -23.23
C ASP A 60 4.45 -10.53 -21.94
N GLN A 61 3.60 -10.28 -20.94
CA GLN A 61 3.66 -10.92 -19.62
C GLN A 61 4.98 -10.70 -18.88
N VAL A 62 5.66 -9.58 -19.14
CA VAL A 62 6.91 -9.21 -18.48
C VAL A 62 6.63 -8.19 -17.39
N TYR A 63 6.99 -8.51 -16.15
CA TYR A 63 6.89 -7.57 -15.03
C TYR A 63 7.81 -6.35 -15.22
N PRO A 64 7.38 -5.15 -14.79
CA PRO A 64 8.27 -3.99 -14.77
C PRO A 64 9.40 -4.23 -13.76
N LEU A 65 10.56 -3.61 -13.98
CA LEU A 65 11.68 -3.73 -13.05
C LEU A 65 11.35 -3.07 -11.70
N ALA A 66 11.74 -3.72 -10.61
CA ALA A 66 11.41 -3.27 -9.26
C ALA A 66 12.10 -1.94 -8.89
N TYR A 67 13.20 -1.62 -9.56
CA TYR A 67 13.93 -0.36 -9.43
C TYR A 67 14.04 0.33 -10.79
N GLY A 68 14.09 1.66 -10.78
CA GLY A 68 14.26 2.42 -12.01
C GLY A 68 15.62 2.18 -12.65
N VAL A 69 15.63 1.88 -13.96
CA VAL A 69 16.85 1.62 -14.74
C VAL A 69 17.08 2.76 -15.73
N GLY A 70 18.32 3.25 -15.82
CA GLY A 70 18.73 4.37 -16.67
C GLY A 70 19.27 5.56 -15.86
N THR A 71 19.77 6.59 -16.55
CA THR A 71 20.22 7.83 -15.93
C THR A 71 19.00 8.74 -15.64
N PRO A 72 18.86 9.31 -14.43
CA PRO A 72 17.86 10.34 -14.18
C PRO A 72 17.99 11.46 -15.22
N PRO A 73 16.88 11.96 -15.81
CA PRO A 73 15.48 11.75 -15.45
C PRO A 73 14.78 10.57 -16.17
N GLN A 74 15.49 9.81 -17.00
CA GLN A 74 14.94 8.75 -17.86
C GLN A 74 14.67 7.43 -17.11
N SER A 75 15.15 7.31 -15.87
CA SER A 75 14.90 6.17 -15.01
C SER A 75 13.42 6.09 -14.64
N THR A 76 12.74 5.06 -15.17
CA THR A 76 11.32 4.80 -14.92
C THR A 76 11.14 3.63 -13.97
N THR A 77 10.32 3.82 -12.94
CA THR A 77 10.05 2.82 -11.90
C THR A 77 8.79 2.02 -12.24
N TRP A 78 8.57 0.90 -11.54
CA TRP A 78 7.32 0.13 -11.69
C TRP A 78 6.07 0.98 -11.42
N MET A 79 6.12 1.92 -10.48
CA MET A 79 4.99 2.80 -10.17
C MET A 79 4.66 3.73 -11.32
N GLN A 80 5.68 4.29 -11.99
CA GLN A 80 5.48 5.14 -13.17
C GLN A 80 4.97 4.33 -14.36
N LYS A 81 5.44 3.08 -14.53
CA LYS A 81 4.92 2.16 -15.55
C LYS A 81 3.45 1.79 -15.33
N LEU A 82 3.01 1.70 -14.07
CA LEU A 82 1.61 1.44 -13.72
C LEU A 82 0.71 2.69 -13.68
N ALA A 83 1.27 3.89 -13.62
CA ALA A 83 0.52 5.14 -13.56
C ALA A 83 -0.63 5.25 -14.59
N PRO A 84 -0.44 4.94 -15.89
CA PRO A 84 -1.53 5.03 -16.88
C PRO A 84 -2.68 4.06 -16.59
N TYR A 85 -2.39 2.85 -16.09
CA TYR A 85 -3.39 1.85 -15.73
C TYR A 85 -4.15 2.19 -14.44
N LEU A 86 -3.56 3.05 -13.61
CA LEU A 86 -4.17 3.54 -12.37
C LEU A 86 -4.89 4.89 -12.56
N GLY A 87 -4.92 5.44 -13.78
CA GLY A 87 -5.48 6.76 -14.06
C GLY A 87 -4.71 7.90 -13.40
N ILE A 88 -3.42 7.70 -13.11
CA ILE A 88 -2.54 8.72 -12.55
C ILE A 88 -1.90 9.47 -13.72
N GLY A 89 -2.06 10.79 -13.75
CA GLY A 89 -1.49 11.63 -14.81
C GLY A 89 0.04 11.64 -14.83
N ASP A 90 0.60 11.95 -15.99
CA ASP A 90 2.04 12.03 -16.20
C ASP A 90 2.70 13.06 -15.26
N ASN A 91 3.95 12.79 -14.87
CA ASN A 91 4.78 13.62 -13.97
C ASN A 91 4.25 13.84 -12.54
N VAL A 92 3.08 13.31 -12.17
CA VAL A 92 2.55 13.42 -10.81
C VAL A 92 3.43 12.70 -9.78
N LEU A 93 4.05 11.59 -10.20
CA LEU A 93 4.91 10.78 -9.33
C LEU A 93 6.34 11.33 -9.20
N GLY A 94 6.74 12.33 -9.98
CA GLY A 94 8.13 12.79 -10.06
C GLY A 94 9.03 11.83 -10.85
N SER A 95 10.35 11.89 -10.61
CA SER A 95 11.36 11.04 -11.26
C SER A 95 12.10 10.15 -10.25
N ALA A 96 12.55 8.97 -10.69
CA ALA A 96 13.44 8.14 -9.90
C ALA A 96 14.77 8.85 -9.59
N PRO A 97 15.46 8.52 -8.48
CA PRO A 97 15.09 7.55 -7.45
C PRO A 97 14.21 8.15 -6.33
N LEU A 98 13.70 9.38 -6.48
CA LEU A 98 12.98 10.14 -5.45
C LEU A 98 11.48 10.35 -5.79
N LEU A 99 10.78 9.27 -6.15
CA LEU A 99 9.35 9.38 -6.47
C LEU A 99 8.49 9.82 -5.29
N ARG A 100 7.47 10.63 -5.59
CA ARG A 100 6.34 10.94 -4.72
C ARG A 100 5.17 10.05 -5.09
N SER A 101 4.97 8.96 -4.37
CA SER A 101 3.75 8.16 -4.56
C SER A 101 2.52 8.93 -4.05
N THR A 102 1.43 8.83 -4.79
CA THR A 102 0.16 9.51 -4.51
C THR A 102 -1.03 8.58 -4.75
N GLY A 103 -2.19 8.95 -4.20
CA GLY A 103 -3.45 8.24 -4.41
C GLY A 103 -3.38 6.77 -4.01
N ILE A 104 -3.70 5.88 -4.95
CA ILE A 104 -3.75 4.42 -4.75
C ILE A 104 -2.38 3.84 -4.35
N LEU A 105 -1.27 4.45 -4.79
CA LEU A 105 0.09 3.99 -4.49
C LEU A 105 0.53 4.31 -3.05
N ASN A 106 -0.31 4.99 -2.26
CA ASN A 106 -0.03 5.30 -0.87
C ASN A 106 -1.08 4.65 0.05
N CYS A 107 -0.61 3.94 1.08
CA CYS A 107 -1.48 3.33 2.08
C CYS A 107 -1.94 4.42 3.07
N PRO A 108 -3.25 4.62 3.32
CA PRO A 108 -3.75 5.59 4.30
C PRO A 108 -3.29 5.38 5.75
N ALA A 109 -2.84 4.17 6.10
CA ALA A 109 -2.23 3.88 7.40
C ALA A 109 -0.74 4.28 7.46
N TYR A 110 -0.13 4.66 6.34
CA TYR A 110 1.27 5.08 6.32
C TYR A 110 1.44 6.48 6.90
N ARG A 111 2.39 6.61 7.83
CA ARG A 111 2.76 7.86 8.49
C ARG A 111 4.26 8.07 8.32
N PRO A 112 4.73 8.49 7.14
CA PRO A 112 6.17 8.63 6.90
C PRO A 112 6.76 9.79 7.70
N THR A 113 8.01 9.64 8.10
CA THR A 113 8.89 10.72 8.59
C THR A 113 9.75 11.31 7.45
N GLY A 114 9.28 11.20 6.21
CA GLY A 114 10.03 11.51 5.00
C GLY A 114 9.22 11.31 3.72
N ARG A 115 9.72 10.50 2.78
CA ARG A 115 9.09 10.31 1.46
C ARG A 115 7.84 9.44 1.58
N LEU A 116 6.80 9.76 0.81
CA LEU A 116 5.55 9.02 0.76
C LEU A 116 5.67 7.80 -0.16
N VAL A 117 6.44 6.78 0.23
CA VAL A 117 6.47 5.49 -0.47
C VAL A 117 6.03 4.36 0.45
N SER A 118 4.81 3.86 0.23
CA SER A 118 4.19 2.85 1.09
C SER A 118 4.44 1.42 0.65
N TYR A 119 4.63 1.20 -0.64
CA TYR A 119 4.65 -0.11 -1.28
C TYR A 119 5.96 -0.28 -2.03
N ALA A 120 6.48 -1.49 -2.03
CA ALA A 120 7.66 -1.83 -2.80
C ALA A 120 7.50 -3.17 -3.50
N MET A 121 8.10 -3.25 -4.69
CA MET A 121 8.05 -4.45 -5.52
C MET A 121 9.17 -5.41 -5.13
N ASN A 122 8.86 -6.70 -5.05
CA ASN A 122 9.84 -7.73 -4.78
C ASN A 122 10.86 -7.81 -5.93
N VAL A 123 12.15 -7.58 -5.63
CA VAL A 123 13.22 -7.56 -6.66
C VAL A 123 13.40 -8.91 -7.33
N ASN A 124 13.15 -10.00 -6.61
CA ASN A 124 13.34 -11.37 -7.11
C ASN A 124 12.36 -11.72 -8.23
N ILE A 125 11.26 -10.99 -8.38
CA ILE A 125 10.34 -11.12 -9.52
C ILE A 125 10.98 -10.61 -10.82
N THR A 126 11.97 -9.72 -10.69
CA THR A 126 12.49 -8.91 -11.79
C THR A 126 13.95 -9.18 -12.10
N ASP A 127 14.53 -10.27 -11.56
CA ASP A 127 15.99 -10.48 -11.57
C ASP A 127 16.58 -10.41 -12.99
N SER A 128 17.57 -9.54 -13.09
CA SER A 128 18.08 -8.89 -14.29
C SER A 128 19.53 -9.31 -14.54
N ARG A 129 19.85 -10.60 -14.46
CA ARG A 129 21.22 -11.09 -14.62
C ARG A 129 21.58 -11.46 -16.06
N TRP A 130 21.37 -10.53 -16.99
CA TRP A 130 21.96 -10.59 -18.34
C TRP A 130 21.32 -11.53 -19.37
N ASN A 131 20.02 -11.84 -19.28
CA ASN A 131 19.30 -12.34 -20.46
C ASN A 131 17.80 -12.05 -20.42
N PHE A 132 17.29 -11.65 -21.58
CA PHE A 132 15.95 -11.15 -21.80
C PHE A 132 14.89 -12.24 -21.56
N ARG A 133 13.77 -11.82 -20.95
CA ARG A 133 12.55 -12.59 -20.66
C ARG A 133 12.72 -13.66 -19.59
N ALA A 134 12.63 -13.25 -18.32
CA ALA A 134 12.23 -14.17 -17.26
C ALA A 134 10.74 -14.53 -17.45
N LEU A 135 10.49 -15.45 -18.39
CA LEU A 135 9.23 -16.17 -18.54
C LEU A 135 9.25 -17.37 -17.60
N ARG A 136 8.65 -17.18 -16.42
CA ARG A 136 7.72 -18.09 -15.78
C ARG A 136 6.84 -17.18 -14.95
N THR A 137 5.52 -17.22 -15.18
CA THR A 137 4.57 -16.70 -14.20
C THR A 137 4.95 -17.37 -12.88
N PRO A 138 5.50 -16.62 -11.91
CA PRO A 138 5.86 -17.23 -10.64
C PRO A 138 4.63 -17.92 -10.05
N ASP A 139 4.84 -18.86 -9.14
CA ASP A 139 3.73 -19.45 -8.42
C ASP A 139 2.79 -18.36 -7.89
N ALA A 140 1.48 -18.65 -7.91
CA ALA A 140 0.46 -17.74 -7.38
C ALA A 140 0.72 -17.38 -5.90
N SER A 141 1.51 -18.20 -5.19
CA SER A 141 1.93 -17.99 -3.80
C SER A 141 3.13 -17.04 -3.64
N THR A 142 3.75 -16.57 -4.72
CA THR A 142 4.89 -15.65 -4.66
C THR A 142 4.43 -14.22 -4.38
N PHE A 143 5.11 -13.54 -3.45
CA PHE A 143 4.91 -12.14 -3.13
C PHE A 143 5.41 -11.23 -4.25
N LEU A 144 4.53 -10.33 -4.69
CA LEU A 144 4.79 -9.36 -5.75
C LEU A 144 5.08 -7.97 -5.18
N ILE A 145 4.19 -7.43 -4.34
CA ILE A 145 4.33 -6.11 -3.71
C ILE A 145 4.08 -6.24 -2.20
N VAL A 146 4.89 -5.55 -1.41
CA VAL A 146 4.78 -5.52 0.05
C VAL A 146 4.75 -4.10 0.58
N GLU A 147 4.06 -3.91 1.70
CA GLU A 147 4.10 -2.67 2.47
C GLU A 147 5.45 -2.51 3.19
N ILE A 148 6.15 -1.41 2.95
CA ILE A 148 7.50 -1.17 3.49
C ILE A 148 7.61 0.08 4.33
N ASN A 149 8.56 0.10 5.26
CA ASN A 149 8.88 1.28 6.08
C ASN A 149 10.20 1.94 5.66
N ALA A 150 10.52 1.91 4.37
CA ALA A 150 11.74 2.50 3.83
C ALA A 150 11.44 3.44 2.66
N ASN A 151 12.35 4.38 2.39
CA ASN A 151 12.27 5.24 1.21
C ASN A 151 12.83 4.49 -0.01
N ALA A 152 12.26 3.33 -0.34
CA ALA A 152 12.69 2.46 -1.44
C ALA A 152 11.49 2.08 -2.32
N GLU A 153 11.74 1.71 -3.58
CA GLU A 153 10.68 1.27 -4.50
C GLU A 153 10.68 -0.24 -4.69
N PHE A 154 11.76 -0.89 -4.28
CA PHE A 154 11.95 -2.33 -4.29
C PHE A 154 12.11 -2.86 -2.86
N PHE A 155 11.78 -4.13 -2.70
CA PHE A 155 11.95 -4.87 -1.46
C PHE A 155 12.85 -6.08 -1.70
N LEU A 156 13.98 -6.12 -1.00
CA LEU A 156 14.89 -7.25 -0.99
C LEU A 156 14.79 -7.98 0.35
N PRO A 157 14.35 -9.26 0.39
CA PRO A 157 14.33 -10.05 1.61
C PRO A 157 15.73 -10.13 2.23
N GLY A 158 15.85 -9.85 3.52
CA GLY A 158 17.14 -9.81 4.23
C GLY A 158 18.00 -8.57 3.92
N GLY A 159 17.48 -7.62 3.14
CA GLY A 159 18.10 -6.31 2.93
C GLY A 159 17.82 -5.33 4.08
N THR A 160 18.13 -4.06 3.86
CA THR A 160 17.93 -2.97 4.86
C THR A 160 16.51 -2.42 4.92
N SER A 161 15.59 -2.95 4.11
CA SER A 161 14.20 -2.49 4.03
C SER A 161 13.31 -3.42 4.83
N ASP A 162 12.60 -2.88 5.83
CA ASP A 162 11.68 -3.67 6.66
C ASP A 162 10.24 -3.64 6.13
N VAL A 163 9.55 -4.78 6.28
CA VAL A 163 8.10 -4.88 6.08
C VAL A 163 7.40 -4.05 7.15
N SER A 164 6.56 -3.11 6.72
CA SER A 164 5.87 -2.21 7.63
C SER A 164 4.59 -2.80 8.18
N ARG A 165 4.66 -3.24 9.44
CA ARG A 165 3.54 -3.79 10.20
C ARG A 165 2.66 -2.68 10.80
N ARG A 166 2.00 -1.92 9.92
CA ARG A 166 1.24 -0.70 10.28
C ARG A 166 -0.26 -0.92 10.54
N HIS A 167 -0.75 -2.14 10.37
CA HIS A 167 -2.17 -2.48 10.53
C HIS A 167 -2.45 -3.07 11.91
N PRO A 168 -3.74 -3.16 12.32
CA PRO A 168 -4.13 -3.81 13.57
C PRO A 168 -3.48 -5.19 13.73
N PHE A 169 -3.11 -5.55 14.96
CA PHE A 169 -2.38 -6.79 15.27
C PHE A 169 -0.96 -6.88 14.68
N SER A 170 -0.32 -5.74 14.44
CA SER A 170 1.05 -5.66 13.91
C SER A 170 1.20 -6.44 12.59
N SER A 171 0.22 -6.25 11.70
CA SER A 171 0.18 -6.92 10.40
C SER A 171 0.57 -6.00 9.24
N ALA A 172 0.94 -6.62 8.14
CA ALA A 172 1.25 -5.98 6.86
C ALA A 172 0.46 -6.66 5.74
N ASN A 173 0.12 -5.91 4.70
CA ASN A 173 -0.51 -6.47 3.52
C ASN A 173 0.54 -6.86 2.47
N PHE A 174 0.30 -8.00 1.84
CA PHE A 174 1.12 -8.56 0.78
C PHE A 174 0.23 -8.79 -0.43
N LEU A 175 0.65 -8.26 -1.58
CA LEU A 175 0.05 -8.56 -2.88
C LEU A 175 0.84 -9.69 -3.52
N PHE A 176 0.14 -10.68 -4.03
CA PHE A 176 0.69 -11.84 -4.69
C PHE A 176 0.64 -11.70 -6.21
N VAL A 177 1.39 -12.56 -6.89
CA VAL A 177 1.54 -12.58 -8.35
C VAL A 177 0.20 -12.78 -9.08
N ASP A 178 -0.72 -13.56 -8.51
CA ASP A 178 -2.07 -13.78 -9.04
C ASP A 178 -3.07 -12.63 -8.73
N GLY A 179 -2.61 -11.59 -8.03
CA GLY A 179 -3.41 -10.42 -7.66
C GLY A 179 -4.17 -10.53 -6.33
N HIS A 180 -4.10 -11.66 -5.62
CA HIS A 180 -4.70 -11.73 -4.29
C HIS A 180 -3.90 -10.92 -3.26
N VAL A 181 -4.60 -10.44 -2.22
CA VAL A 181 -3.99 -9.66 -1.15
C VAL A 181 -4.26 -10.35 0.18
N GLU A 182 -3.20 -10.67 0.91
CA GLU A 182 -3.26 -11.26 2.24
C GLU A 182 -2.73 -10.28 3.29
N ASN A 183 -3.34 -10.28 4.47
CA ASN A 183 -2.85 -9.54 5.62
C ASN A 183 -2.15 -10.50 6.59
N ILE A 184 -0.83 -10.39 6.70
CA ILE A 184 0.00 -11.32 7.47
C ILE A 184 0.49 -10.62 8.74
N ASN A 185 0.20 -11.20 9.89
CA ASN A 185 0.64 -10.71 11.21
C ASN A 185 1.91 -11.40 11.73
N THR A 186 2.33 -12.50 11.11
CA THR A 186 3.56 -13.24 11.47
C THR A 186 4.79 -12.68 10.77
N SER A 187 5.96 -12.86 11.39
CA SER A 187 7.25 -12.55 10.76
C SER A 187 7.47 -13.43 9.54
N VAL A 188 7.80 -12.83 8.40
CA VAL A 188 8.15 -13.56 7.17
C VAL A 188 9.67 -13.52 7.03
N PRO A 189 10.40 -14.62 7.25
CA PRO A 189 11.86 -14.63 7.16
C PRO A 189 12.31 -14.46 5.70
N ALA A 190 13.56 -14.01 5.52
CA ALA A 190 14.14 -13.88 4.18
C ALA A 190 14.27 -15.22 3.43
N SER A 191 14.28 -16.33 4.16
CA SER A 191 14.29 -17.70 3.62
C SER A 191 12.90 -18.23 3.23
N ASP A 192 11.82 -17.46 3.42
CA ASP A 192 10.48 -17.90 2.99
C ASP A 192 10.43 -18.02 1.46
N ASN A 193 10.02 -19.19 0.97
CA ASN A 193 9.98 -19.50 -0.46
C ASN A 193 9.08 -18.56 -1.24
N ARG A 194 8.06 -17.96 -0.61
CA ARG A 194 7.15 -17.00 -1.25
C ARG A 194 7.85 -15.72 -1.69
N TRP A 195 9.07 -15.44 -1.23
CA TRP A 195 9.87 -14.33 -1.75
C TRP A 195 10.53 -14.61 -3.10
N TYR A 196 10.59 -15.86 -3.53
CA TYR A 196 11.33 -16.27 -4.70
C TYR A 196 10.38 -16.87 -5.73
N PRO A 197 10.58 -16.59 -7.03
CA PRO A 197 9.87 -17.33 -8.07
C PRO A 197 10.30 -18.80 -7.97
N GLN A 198 9.32 -19.69 -7.85
CA GLN A 198 9.51 -21.14 -7.90
C GLN A 198 9.30 -21.66 -9.33
#